data_AF-A0A846D5N9-F1
#
_entry.id   AF-A0A846D5N9-F1
#
_cell.length_a   1.000
_cell.length_b   1.000
_cell.length_c   1.000
_cell.angle_alpha   90.00
_cell.angle_beta   90.00
_cell.angle_gamma   90.00
#
_symmetry.space_group_name_H-M   'P 1'
#
loop_
_entity.id
_entity.type
_entity.pdbx_description
1 polymer ?
#
loop_
_entity_poly.entity_id
_entity_poly.type
_entity_poly.pdbx_seq_one_letter_code
_entity_poly.pdbx_strand_id
1 'polypeptide(L)'
;MTKSSDYLSLASDDLLDNVKLCQEIVDKNGMEFLVLYQTRADIDLRVAKVIVPDMRYMWRRLGAGRLYDIPVKIGWLKESLTEDELNPFPMWM
;
A
#
# COMPACT_ATOMS: atom_id res chain seq x y z
N MET A 1 10.14 -8.21 20.33
CA MET A 1 10.67 -7.51 19.15
C MET A 1 10.53 -8.44 17.98
N THR A 2 9.92 -7.98 16.90
CA THR A 2 9.82 -8.71 15.64
C THR A 2 11.22 -8.85 15.03
N LYS A 3 11.59 -10.04 14.58
CA LYS A 3 12.84 -10.37 13.91
C LYS A 3 12.59 -10.61 12.42
N SER A 4 13.65 -10.58 11.60
CA SER A 4 13.54 -10.91 10.18
C SER A 4 12.93 -12.30 9.94
N SER A 5 13.23 -13.26 10.83
CA SER A 5 12.67 -14.61 10.80
C SER A 5 11.16 -14.70 11.02
N ASP A 6 10.52 -13.62 11.47
CA ASP A 6 9.07 -13.58 11.70
C ASP A 6 8.30 -13.30 10.39
N TYR A 7 9.01 -13.00 9.29
CA TYR A 7 8.45 -12.73 7.97
C TYR A 7 8.73 -13.89 7.01
N LEU A 8 7.72 -14.27 6.22
CA LEU A 8 7.90 -15.21 5.13
C LEU A 8 8.74 -14.57 4.01
N SER A 9 9.77 -15.29 3.55
CA SER A 9 10.53 -14.90 2.37
C SER A 9 9.72 -15.22 1.12
N LEU A 10 9.04 -14.20 0.59
CA LEU A 10 8.21 -14.32 -0.62
C LEU A 10 8.94 -13.91 -1.90
N ALA A 11 10.12 -13.29 -1.78
CA ALA A 11 10.88 -12.83 -2.94
C ALA A 11 11.55 -14.00 -3.67
N SER A 12 11.52 -13.93 -5.00
CA SER A 12 12.25 -14.79 -5.92
C SER A 12 13.41 -14.03 -6.58
N ASP A 13 14.25 -14.74 -7.34
CA ASP A 13 15.35 -14.14 -8.10
C ASP A 13 14.89 -13.48 -9.42
N ASP A 14 13.60 -13.55 -9.76
CA ASP A 14 13.02 -12.95 -10.96
C ASP A 14 12.15 -11.72 -10.61
N LEU A 15 12.51 -10.57 -11.19
CA LEU A 15 11.81 -9.30 -10.94
C LEU A 15 10.36 -9.33 -11.45
N LEU A 16 10.11 -9.93 -12.61
CA LEU A 16 8.77 -9.99 -13.19
C LEU A 16 7.84 -10.82 -12.32
N ASP A 17 8.33 -11.94 -11.80
CA ASP A 17 7.55 -12.80 -10.89
C ASP A 17 7.27 -12.07 -9.57
N ASN A 18 8.22 -11.33 -9.03
CA ASN A 18 8.01 -10.50 -7.83
C ASN A 18 6.96 -9.40 -8.05
N VAL A 19 6.93 -8.76 -9.23
CA VAL A 19 5.91 -7.76 -9.58
C VAL A 19 4.53 -8.40 -9.74
N LYS A 20 4.44 -9.56 -10.40
CA LYS A 20 3.18 -10.32 -10.53
C LYS A 20 2.66 -10.76 -9.17
N LEU A 21 3.54 -11.19 -8.26
CA LEU A 21 3.14 -11.52 -6.89
C LEU A 21 2.53 -10.31 -6.18
N CYS A 22 3.13 -9.11 -6.33
CA CYS A 22 2.54 -7.88 -5.78
C CYS A 22 1.15 -7.60 -6.36
N GLN A 23 0.99 -7.75 -7.68
CA GLN A 23 -0.30 -7.60 -8.35
C GLN A 23 -1.33 -8.60 -7.81
N GLU A 24 -0.99 -9.88 -7.71
CA GLU A 24 -1.88 -10.90 -7.16
C GLU A 24 -2.31 -10.60 -5.72
N ILE A 25 -1.41 -10.09 -4.88
CA ILE A 25 -1.74 -9.70 -3.50
C ILE A 25 -2.76 -8.56 -3.50
N VAL A 26 -2.59 -7.57 -4.39
CA VAL A 26 -3.52 -6.45 -4.53
C VAL A 26 -4.89 -6.95 -5.03
N ASP A 27 -4.92 -7.79 -6.05
CA ASP A 27 -6.14 -8.36 -6.63
C ASP A 27 -6.88 -9.24 -5.61
N LYS A 28 -6.18 -10.07 -4.84
CA LYS A 28 -6.75 -10.90 -3.75
C LYS A 28 -7.39 -10.07 -2.63
N ASN A 29 -7.03 -8.79 -2.53
CA ASN A 29 -7.62 -7.84 -1.59
C ASN A 29 -8.73 -6.98 -2.22
N GLY A 30 -9.16 -7.29 -3.44
CA GLY A 30 -10.26 -6.60 -4.13
C GLY A 30 -9.92 -5.18 -4.58
N MET A 31 -8.64 -4.88 -4.78
CA MET A 31 -8.15 -3.59 -5.28
C MET A 31 -7.56 -3.79 -6.69
N GLU A 32 -7.51 -2.72 -7.48
CA GLU A 32 -6.98 -2.76 -8.84
C GLU A 32 -5.51 -2.32 -8.89
N PHE A 33 -4.66 -3.04 -9.63
CA PHE A 33 -3.26 -2.68 -9.84
C PHE A 33 -3.05 -2.00 -11.21
N LEU A 34 -2.96 -0.68 -11.21
CA LEU A 34 -2.77 0.12 -12.43
C LEU A 34 -1.31 0.57 -12.58
N VAL A 35 -0.81 0.58 -13.82
CA VAL A 35 0.53 1.06 -14.13
C VAL A 35 0.47 2.07 -15.27
N LEU A 36 0.95 3.28 -15.01
CA LEU A 36 1.19 4.29 -16.04
C LEU A 36 2.68 4.30 -16.39
N TYR A 37 2.98 4.00 -17.65
CA TYR A 37 4.32 4.15 -18.21
C TYR A 37 4.64 5.64 -18.43
N GLN A 38 5.74 6.11 -17.85
CA GLN A 38 6.16 7.52 -17.89
C GLN A 38 7.58 7.72 -18.43
N THR A 39 8.18 6.69 -19.02
CA THR A 39 9.49 6.85 -19.65
C THR A 39 9.41 7.85 -20.78
N ARG A 40 10.36 8.77 -20.78
CA ARG A 40 10.57 9.70 -21.89
C ARG A 40 11.58 9.11 -22.86
N ALA A 41 11.33 9.25 -24.16
CA ALA A 41 12.18 8.66 -25.19
C ALA A 41 13.61 9.26 -25.22
N ASP A 42 13.78 10.47 -24.70
CA ASP A 42 15.05 11.19 -24.63
C ASP A 42 15.85 10.89 -23.33
N ILE A 43 15.37 10.02 -22.46
CA ILE A 43 16.00 9.66 -21.19
C ILE A 43 16.12 8.14 -21.09
N ASP A 44 17.32 7.63 -20.79
CA ASP A 44 17.60 6.19 -20.71
C ASP A 44 17.01 5.49 -19.46
N LEU A 45 16.32 6.25 -18.59
CA LEU A 45 15.74 5.75 -17.36
C LEU A 45 14.29 5.32 -17.56
N ARG A 46 13.97 4.07 -17.20
CA ARG A 46 12.59 3.58 -17.17
C ARG A 46 11.84 4.15 -15.96
N VAL A 47 10.67 4.74 -16.18
CA VAL A 47 9.85 5.37 -15.13
C VAL A 47 8.42 4.89 -15.28
N ALA A 48 7.82 4.47 -14.17
CA ALA A 48 6.42 4.09 -14.10
C ALA A 48 5.78 4.64 -12.83
N LYS A 49 4.48 4.93 -12.92
CA LYS A 49 3.64 5.27 -11.77
C LYS A 49 2.66 4.12 -11.53
N VAL A 50 2.85 3.43 -10.41
CA VAL A 50 1.91 2.41 -9.93
C VAL A 50 0.80 3.10 -9.13
N ILE A 51 -0.43 2.74 -9.42
CA ILE A 51 -1.63 3.29 -8.79
C ILE A 51 -2.48 2.12 -8.32
N VAL A 52 -2.77 2.08 -7.03
CA VAL A 52 -3.73 1.16 -6.45
C VAL A 52 -4.81 2.00 -5.77
N PRO A 53 -6.01 2.15 -6.38
CA PRO A 53 -7.12 2.83 -5.75
C PRO A 53 -7.37 2.26 -4.34
N ASP A 54 -7.80 3.12 -3.42
CA ASP A 54 -8.04 2.82 -2.00
C ASP A 54 -6.82 2.60 -1.09
N MET A 55 -5.62 2.32 -1.62
CA MET A 55 -4.40 2.33 -0.82
C MET A 55 -4.17 3.71 -0.20
N ARG A 56 -3.75 3.72 1.07
CA ARG A 56 -3.68 4.93 1.87
C ARG A 56 -2.28 5.53 1.78
N TYR A 57 -2.25 6.81 1.46
CA TYR A 57 -1.03 7.60 1.54
C TYR A 57 -0.83 8.11 2.96
N MET A 58 0.40 8.39 3.36
CA MET A 58 0.72 8.89 4.70
C MET A 58 0.28 10.36 4.92
N TRP A 59 -0.22 11.04 3.89
CA TRP A 59 -0.75 12.41 3.97
C TRP A 59 -2.16 12.38 4.57
N ARG A 60 -2.55 13.46 5.25
CA ARG A 60 -3.86 13.58 5.93
C ARG A 60 -5.03 13.61 4.92
N ARG A 61 -5.47 12.43 4.48
CA ARG A 61 -6.64 12.18 3.63
C ARG A 61 -7.57 11.23 4.38
N LEU A 62 -8.53 11.79 5.11
CA LEU A 62 -9.30 11.09 6.14
C LEU A 62 -10.61 10.47 5.65
N GLY A 63 -10.81 10.34 4.34
CA GLY A 63 -12.01 9.71 3.79
C GLY A 63 -12.15 8.25 4.20
N ALA A 64 -13.39 7.75 4.23
CA ALA A 64 -13.74 6.38 4.61
C ALA A 64 -12.95 5.28 3.86
N GLY A 65 -12.93 4.07 4.43
CA GLY A 65 -12.32 2.86 3.86
C GLY A 65 -11.12 2.36 4.66
N ARG A 66 -10.08 1.86 3.97
CA ARG A 66 -8.94 1.13 4.57
C ARG A 66 -8.28 1.80 5.78
N LEU A 67 -8.28 3.13 5.88
CA LEU A 67 -7.76 3.88 7.03
C LEU A 67 -8.44 3.47 8.35
N TYR A 68 -9.74 3.18 8.28
CA TYR A 68 -10.62 2.87 9.39
C TYR A 68 -10.89 1.36 9.52
N ASP A 69 -10.99 0.66 8.39
CA ASP A 69 -11.41 -0.75 8.36
C ASP A 69 -10.28 -1.73 8.69
N ILE A 70 -9.06 -1.45 8.21
CA ILE A 70 -7.93 -2.37 8.32
C ILE A 70 -7.48 -2.58 9.77
N PRO A 71 -7.34 -1.55 10.62
CA PRO A 71 -6.95 -1.75 12.02
C PRO A 71 -7.90 -2.69 12.79
N VAL A 72 -9.19 -2.67 12.48
CA VAL A 72 -10.18 -3.59 13.07
C VAL A 72 -10.03 -4.99 12.47
N LYS A 73 -9.94 -5.11 11.13
CA LYS A 73 -9.82 -6.38 10.42
C LYS A 73 -8.60 -7.21 10.87
N ILE A 74 -7.49 -6.57 11.22
CA ILE A 74 -6.26 -7.24 11.68
C ILE A 74 -6.15 -7.35 13.21
N GLY A 75 -7.18 -6.92 13.95
CA GLY A 75 -7.26 -7.05 15.40
C GLY A 75 -6.41 -6.06 16.20
N TRP A 76 -5.94 -4.96 15.59
CA TRP A 76 -5.25 -3.89 16.33
C TRP A 76 -6.22 -3.06 17.17
N LEU A 77 -7.43 -2.83 16.65
CA LEU A 77 -8.51 -2.15 17.34
C LEU A 77 -9.73 -3.06 17.45
N LYS A 78 -10.51 -2.89 18.53
CA LYS A 78 -11.79 -3.60 18.70
C LYS A 78 -12.89 -2.99 17.83
N GLU A 79 -12.85 -1.67 17.66
CA GLU A 79 -13.84 -0.87 16.93
C GLU A 79 -13.09 0.19 16.11
N SER A 80 -13.76 0.71 15.07
CA SER A 80 -13.15 1.73 14.22
C SER A 80 -13.16 3.10 14.90
N LEU A 81 -12.12 3.90 14.66
CA LEU A 81 -12.06 5.28 15.13
C LEU A 81 -12.94 6.19 14.28
N THR A 82 -13.39 7.28 14.87
CA THR A 82 -13.96 8.43 14.17
C THR A 82 -12.87 9.32 13.58
N GLU A 83 -13.23 10.21 12.65
CA GLU A 83 -12.27 11.12 12.02
C GLU A 83 -11.55 12.03 13.04
N ASP A 84 -12.26 12.47 14.09
CA ASP A 84 -11.74 13.35 15.15
C ASP A 84 -10.79 12.62 16.12
N GLU A 85 -10.83 11.29 16.16
CA GLU A 85 -9.94 10.46 16.98
C GLU A 85 -8.62 10.10 16.27
N LEU A 86 -8.53 10.38 14.96
CA LEU A 86 -7.28 10.18 14.22
C LEU A 86 -6.22 11.20 14.62
N ASN A 87 -4.95 10.87 14.36
CA ASN A 87 -3.82 11.75 14.67
C ASN A 87 -4.06 13.18 14.09
N PRO A 88 -4.16 14.22 14.94
CA PRO A 88 -4.42 15.58 14.48
C PRO A 88 -3.20 16.20 13.79
N PHE A 89 -2.00 15.62 13.97
CA PHE A 89 -0.76 16.10 13.39
C PHE A 89 -0.42 15.33 12.09
N PRO A 90 -0.41 16.00 10.93
CA PRO A 90 0.10 15.45 9.68
C PRO A 90 1.60 15.16 9.78
N MET A 91 2.08 14.14 9.05
CA MET A 91 3.46 13.64 9.10
C MET A 91 4.60 14.62 8.75
N TRP A 92 4.34 15.85 8.30
CA TRP A 92 5.38 16.90 8.08
C TRP A 92 5.29 18.07 9.07
N MET A 93 4.53 17.94 10.16
CA MET A 93 4.50 18.90 11.27
C MET A 93 5.14 18.31 12.53
#